data_AF-A0A351G0K6-F1
#
_entry.id   AF-A0A351G0K6-F1
#
_cell.length_a   1.000
_cell.length_b   1.000
_cell.length_c   1.000
_cell.angle_alpha   90.00
_cell.angle_beta   90.00
_cell.angle_gamma   90.00
#
_symmetry.space_group_name_H-M   'P 1'
#
loop_
_entity.id
_entity.type
_entity.pdbx_description
1 polymer ?
#
loop_
_entity_poly.entity_id
_entity_poly.type
_entity_poly.pdbx_seq_one_letter_code
_entity_poly.pdbx_strand_id
1 'polypeptide(L)'
;MLIRSILVFLIALSGYSTLQAQDAVKPHVLVIGIDGLRPDAMQQAKTPNIDTLIQNGAVSFRCQIMGERYRNNDTVTAPGGSSILAGVWADKHGVQRNSFKVKHFDAYPHFFARIKSQFPSLKTASFLDLPQTNECVVARLIFSTDMKRVRRRALDQKKMRSSRPKLPN
;
A
#
# COMPACT_ATOMS: atom_id res chain seq x y z
N MET A 1 -12.57 55.48 -33.60
CA MET A 1 -12.97 54.90 -32.30
C MET A 1 -13.02 53.37 -32.33
N LEU A 2 -13.47 52.76 -33.43
CA LEU A 2 -13.60 51.30 -33.61
C LEU A 2 -12.30 50.50 -33.42
N ILE A 3 -11.16 50.97 -33.94
CA ILE A 3 -9.87 50.26 -33.88
C ILE A 3 -9.31 50.19 -32.45
N ARG A 4 -9.52 51.24 -31.63
CA ARG A 4 -9.13 51.25 -30.21
C ARG A 4 -9.95 50.26 -29.39
N SER A 5 -11.24 50.10 -29.70
CA SER A 5 -12.13 49.15 -29.03
C SER A 5 -11.78 47.69 -29.36
N ILE A 6 -11.38 47.39 -30.60
CA ILE A 6 -10.96 46.04 -31.03
C ILE A 6 -9.64 45.65 -30.35
N LEU A 7 -8.69 46.59 -30.22
CA LEU A 7 -7.40 46.32 -29.58
C LEU A 7 -7.54 46.01 -28.08
N VAL A 8 -8.41 46.74 -27.37
CA VAL A 8 -8.71 46.48 -25.95
C VAL A 8 -9.38 45.11 -25.77
N PHE A 9 -10.26 44.71 -26.70
CA PHE A 9 -10.93 43.42 -26.65
C PHE A 9 -9.97 42.23 -26.91
N LEU A 10 -9.00 42.39 -27.82
CA LEU A 10 -7.97 41.36 -28.09
C LEU A 10 -6.95 41.20 -26.95
N ILE A 11 -6.61 42.29 -26.25
CA ILE A 11 -5.76 42.24 -25.05
C ILE A 11 -6.51 41.59 -23.88
N ALA A 12 -7.82 41.85 -23.74
CA ALA A 12 -8.65 41.19 -22.73
C ALA A 12 -8.81 39.69 -23.02
N LEU A 13 -8.95 39.28 -24.29
CA LEU A 13 -9.15 37.89 -24.69
C LEU A 13 -7.89 37.03 -24.59
N SER A 14 -6.70 37.63 -24.74
CA SER A 14 -5.41 36.96 -24.54
C SER A 14 -5.05 36.71 -23.06
N GLY A 15 -5.69 37.43 -22.13
CA GLY A 15 -5.52 37.22 -20.68
C GLY A 15 -6.29 36.03 -20.09
N TYR A 16 -7.26 35.46 -20.83
CA TYR A 16 -8.08 34.34 -20.31
C TYR A 16 -7.45 32.96 -20.51
N SER A 17 -6.39 32.82 -21.31
CA SER A 17 -5.96 31.52 -21.83
C SER A 17 -4.84 30.81 -21.05
N THR A 18 -4.41 31.28 -19.87
CA THR A 18 -3.24 30.66 -19.18
C THR A 18 -3.42 30.33 -17.70
N LEU A 19 -4.66 30.19 -17.22
CA LEU A 19 -4.94 29.66 -15.87
C LEU A 19 -5.67 28.31 -15.93
N GLN A 20 -5.13 27.36 -16.70
CA GLN A 20 -5.38 25.96 -16.38
C GLN A 20 -4.41 25.57 -15.26
N ALA A 21 -4.92 25.54 -14.01
CA ALA A 21 -4.22 24.92 -12.91
C ALA A 21 -3.95 23.46 -13.29
N GLN A 22 -2.69 23.12 -13.52
CA GLN A 22 -2.29 21.74 -13.74
C GLN A 22 -2.64 20.97 -12.47
N ASP A 23 -3.50 19.95 -12.57
CA ASP A 23 -3.88 19.13 -11.43
C ASP A 23 -2.60 18.66 -10.74
N ALA A 24 -2.34 19.18 -9.53
CA ALA A 24 -1.16 18.82 -8.77
C ALA A 24 -1.16 17.30 -8.57
N VAL A 25 -0.06 16.65 -8.93
CA VAL A 25 0.12 15.21 -8.71
C VAL A 25 -0.09 14.95 -7.22
N LYS A 26 -1.18 14.26 -6.88
CA LYS A 26 -1.46 13.90 -5.50
C LYS A 26 -0.52 12.76 -5.10
N PRO A 27 0.33 12.95 -4.07
CA PRO A 27 1.23 11.90 -3.65
C PRO A 27 0.44 10.70 -3.15
N HIS A 28 0.90 9.50 -3.52
CA HIS A 28 0.34 8.23 -3.04
C HIS A 28 1.40 7.50 -2.21
N VAL A 29 0.95 6.74 -1.22
CA VAL A 29 1.82 5.87 -0.41
C VAL A 29 1.47 4.42 -0.71
N LEU A 30 2.48 3.64 -1.08
CA LEU A 30 2.39 2.20 -1.28
C LEU A 30 3.28 1.50 -0.26
N VAL A 31 2.71 0.56 0.49
CA VAL A 31 3.45 -0.30 1.42
C VAL A 31 3.40 -1.72 0.90
N ILE A 32 4.58 -2.33 0.70
CA ILE A 32 4.72 -3.70 0.23
C ILE A 32 5.40 -4.52 1.34
N GLY A 33 4.68 -5.51 1.87
CA GLY A 33 5.24 -6.51 2.78
C GLY A 33 5.57 -7.79 2.01
N ILE A 34 6.80 -8.29 2.16
CA ILE A 34 7.25 -9.55 1.57
C ILE A 34 7.57 -10.51 2.71
N ASP A 35 6.76 -11.56 2.86
CA ASP A 35 6.96 -12.56 3.90
C ASP A 35 8.23 -13.39 3.63
N GLY A 36 8.97 -13.72 4.69
CA GLY A 36 10.21 -14.50 4.60
C GLY A 36 11.37 -13.82 3.88
N LEU A 37 11.31 -12.50 3.60
CA LEU A 37 12.37 -11.77 2.91
C LEU A 37 13.60 -11.58 3.81
N ARG A 38 14.52 -12.53 3.75
CA ARG A 38 15.80 -12.46 4.44
C ARG A 38 16.76 -11.47 3.75
N PRO A 39 17.39 -10.52 4.49
CA PRO A 39 18.32 -9.56 3.89
C PRO A 39 19.53 -10.18 3.20
N ASP A 40 20.08 -11.27 3.75
CA ASP A 40 21.27 -11.93 3.21
C ASP A 40 20.98 -12.69 1.91
N ALA A 41 19.82 -13.34 1.82
CA ALA A 41 19.37 -13.99 0.60
C ALA A 41 19.00 -12.99 -0.50
N MET A 42 18.34 -11.88 -0.14
CA MET A 42 17.96 -10.83 -1.08
C MET A 42 19.20 -10.20 -1.74
N GLN A 43 20.24 -9.88 -0.96
CA GLN A 43 21.48 -9.30 -1.47
C GLN A 43 22.28 -10.22 -2.41
N GLN A 44 22.05 -11.55 -2.36
CA GLN A 44 22.69 -12.52 -3.27
C GLN A 44 21.84 -12.78 -4.53
N ALA A 45 20.56 -12.41 -4.51
CA ALA A 45 19.64 -12.65 -5.59
C ALA A 45 19.77 -11.56 -6.68
N LYS A 46 19.34 -11.89 -7.91
CA LYS A 46 19.18 -10.90 -8.98
C LYS A 46 17.83 -10.21 -8.85
N THR A 47 17.81 -9.00 -8.30
CA THR A 47 16.57 -8.28 -7.94
C THR A 47 16.47 -6.88 -8.56
N PRO A 48 16.53 -6.74 -9.90
CA PRO A 48 16.74 -5.45 -10.57
C PRO A 48 15.76 -4.33 -10.15
N ASN A 49 14.51 -4.67 -9.86
CA ASN A 49 13.52 -3.70 -9.40
C ASN A 49 13.75 -3.26 -7.94
N ILE A 50 14.15 -4.17 -7.05
CA ILE A 50 14.49 -3.83 -5.66
C ILE A 50 15.81 -3.06 -5.64
N ASP A 51 16.77 -3.47 -6.47
CA ASP A 51 18.07 -2.79 -6.61
C ASP A 51 17.85 -1.33 -7.03
N THR A 52 16.94 -1.08 -7.98
CA THR A 52 16.56 0.27 -8.40
C THR A 52 15.93 1.07 -7.27
N LEU A 53 15.04 0.46 -6.45
CA LEU A 53 14.44 1.12 -5.29
C LEU A 53 15.48 1.49 -4.23
N ILE A 54 16.47 0.63 -4.00
CA ILE A 54 17.57 0.87 -3.07
C ILE A 54 18.44 2.03 -3.57
N GLN A 55 18.83 2.03 -4.85
CA GLN A 55 19.68 3.06 -5.44
C GLN A 55 19.04 4.45 -5.41
N ASN A 56 17.71 4.53 -5.55
CA ASN A 56 16.96 5.79 -5.62
C ASN A 56 16.26 6.15 -4.29
N GLY A 57 16.59 5.46 -3.19
CA GLY A 57 15.87 5.58 -1.93
C GLY A 57 16.78 5.42 -0.72
N ALA A 58 16.19 4.95 0.38
CA ALA A 58 16.89 4.65 1.62
C ALA A 58 16.65 3.19 2.01
N VAL A 59 17.69 2.52 2.51
CA VAL A 59 17.62 1.10 2.88
C VAL A 59 18.31 0.84 4.21
N SER A 60 17.77 -0.11 4.97
CA SER A 60 18.44 -0.70 6.13
C SER A 60 18.30 -2.22 6.10
N PHE A 61 19.44 -2.90 6.02
CA PHE A 61 19.53 -4.37 6.13
C PHE A 61 19.61 -4.87 7.57
N ARG A 62 19.54 -3.95 8.54
CA ARG A 62 19.66 -4.24 9.97
C ARG A 62 18.31 -4.10 10.71
N CYS A 63 17.22 -3.93 9.96
CA CYS A 63 15.88 -3.86 10.55
C CYS A 63 15.53 -5.21 11.19
N GLN A 64 15.16 -5.18 12.47
CA GLN A 64 14.78 -6.37 13.23
C GLN A 64 13.30 -6.30 13.59
N ILE A 65 12.58 -7.40 13.35
CA ILE A 65 11.17 -7.53 13.72
C ILE A 65 10.99 -7.90 15.19
N MET A 66 12.09 -8.22 15.87
CA MET A 66 12.18 -8.48 17.29
C MET A 66 13.09 -7.43 17.90
N GLY A 67 12.58 -6.66 18.86
CA GLY A 67 13.40 -5.74 19.63
C GLY A 67 14.12 -6.43 20.78
N GLU A 68 15.15 -5.79 21.32
CA GLU A 68 15.84 -6.25 22.54
C GLU A 68 14.88 -6.47 23.71
N ARG A 69 13.83 -5.65 23.77
CA ARG A 69 12.78 -5.65 24.79
C ARG A 69 11.89 -6.90 24.79
N TYR A 70 11.70 -7.57 23.65
CA TYR A 70 10.75 -8.69 23.55
C TYR A 70 11.30 -9.82 22.68
N ARG A 71 11.95 -10.79 23.33
CA ARG A 71 12.64 -11.93 22.69
C ARG A 71 11.86 -13.25 22.71
N ASN A 72 10.73 -13.30 23.42
CA ASN A 72 9.95 -14.53 23.58
C ASN A 72 8.99 -14.82 22.42
N ASN A 73 9.07 -14.04 21.35
CA ASN A 73 8.28 -14.26 20.15
C ASN A 73 9.14 -14.94 19.09
N ASP A 74 8.54 -15.79 18.27
CA ASP A 74 9.25 -16.31 17.09
C ASP A 74 9.12 -15.29 15.94
N THR A 75 10.01 -15.36 14.94
CA THR A 75 9.90 -14.60 13.68
C THR A 75 8.76 -15.16 12.84
N VAL A 76 7.53 -14.93 13.29
CA VAL A 76 6.29 -15.48 12.75
C VAL A 76 5.49 -14.35 12.10
N THR A 77 4.82 -14.67 10.99
CA THR A 77 4.12 -13.72 10.12
C THR A 77 3.15 -12.80 10.87
N ALA A 78 2.21 -13.36 11.66
CA ALA A 78 1.16 -12.54 12.27
C ALA A 78 1.68 -11.56 13.34
N PRO A 79 2.56 -11.96 14.28
CA PRO A 79 3.17 -11.01 15.21
C PRO A 79 3.99 -9.93 14.52
N GLY A 80 4.88 -10.29 13.60
CA GLY A 80 5.75 -9.33 12.92
C GLY A 80 4.95 -8.33 12.08
N GLY A 81 3.99 -8.82 11.29
CA GLY A 81 3.09 -7.96 10.53
C GLY A 81 2.28 -7.03 11.44
N SER A 82 1.81 -7.52 12.59
CA SER A 82 1.10 -6.70 13.58
C SER A 82 1.98 -5.60 14.15
N SER A 83 3.26 -5.89 14.45
CA SER A 83 4.21 -4.89 14.95
C SER A 83 4.46 -3.77 13.92
N ILE A 84 4.66 -4.13 12.65
CA ILE A 84 4.82 -3.16 11.56
C ILE A 84 3.57 -2.28 11.42
N LEU A 85 2.38 -2.87 11.50
CA LEU A 85 1.12 -2.16 11.27
C LEU A 85 0.73 -1.26 12.44
N ALA A 86 0.93 -1.71 13.69
CA ALA A 86 0.52 -1.00 14.90
C ALA A 86 1.61 -0.07 15.47
N GLY A 87 2.88 -0.24 15.07
CA GLY A 87 4.01 0.56 15.56
C GLY A 87 4.40 0.25 17.00
N VAL A 88 4.02 -0.92 17.51
CA VAL A 88 4.35 -1.39 18.87
C VAL A 88 4.76 -2.86 18.83
N TRP A 89 5.41 -3.37 19.87
CA TRP A 89 5.81 -4.77 19.95
C TRP A 89 4.66 -5.68 20.39
N ALA A 90 4.89 -7.00 20.30
CA ALA A 90 3.88 -8.02 20.59
C ALA A 90 3.42 -8.08 22.06
N ASP A 91 4.22 -7.57 23.00
CA ASP A 91 3.81 -7.35 24.40
C ASP A 91 2.64 -6.35 24.49
N LYS A 92 2.57 -5.38 23.58
CA LYS A 92 1.53 -4.36 23.53
C LYS A 92 0.35 -4.77 22.66
N HIS A 93 0.58 -5.17 21.42
CA HIS A 93 -0.53 -5.48 20.52
C HIS A 93 -1.16 -6.87 20.78
N GLY A 94 -0.53 -7.73 21.59
CA GLY A 94 -1.09 -9.01 22.08
C GLY A 94 -0.98 -10.20 21.12
N VAL A 95 -0.60 -9.97 19.86
CA VAL A 95 -0.46 -11.01 18.83
C VAL A 95 0.91 -11.66 18.97
N GLN A 96 0.98 -12.82 19.63
CA GLN A 96 2.23 -13.54 19.90
C GLN A 96 2.45 -14.79 19.05
N ARG A 97 1.43 -15.23 18.29
CA ARG A 97 1.50 -16.39 17.39
C ARG A 97 0.70 -16.09 16.13
N ASN A 98 0.61 -17.05 15.19
CA ASN A 98 -0.31 -17.00 14.04
C ASN A 98 -1.79 -17.17 14.45
N SER A 99 -2.24 -16.36 15.40
CA SER A 99 -3.59 -16.35 15.95
C SER A 99 -3.91 -14.96 16.48
N PHE A 100 -5.09 -14.45 16.14
CA PHE A 100 -5.59 -13.14 16.56
C PHE A 100 -6.62 -13.22 17.69
N LYS A 101 -6.57 -14.31 18.49
CA LYS A 101 -7.47 -14.52 19.63
C LYS A 101 -7.29 -13.44 20.71
N VAL A 102 -6.03 -13.13 21.03
CA VAL A 102 -5.67 -12.03 21.92
C VAL A 102 -5.07 -10.92 21.07
N LYS A 103 -5.71 -9.75 21.08
CA LYS A 103 -5.28 -8.58 20.32
C LYS A 103 -5.75 -7.30 20.99
N HIS A 104 -4.95 -6.25 20.92
CA HIS A 104 -5.22 -4.96 21.56
C HIS A 104 -5.24 -3.82 20.52
N PHE A 105 -5.78 -4.06 19.32
CA PHE A 105 -5.78 -3.06 18.24
C PHE A 105 -6.69 -1.85 18.50
N ASP A 106 -7.61 -1.91 19.46
CA ASP A 106 -8.36 -0.73 19.90
C ASP A 106 -7.46 0.28 20.64
N ALA A 107 -6.55 -0.22 21.48
CA ALA A 107 -5.55 0.59 22.17
C ALA A 107 -4.34 0.93 21.28
N TYR A 108 -3.99 0.02 20.36
CA TYR A 108 -2.86 0.15 19.43
C TYR A 108 -3.34 0.02 17.98
N PRO A 109 -4.06 1.04 17.47
CA PRO A 109 -4.62 0.98 16.13
C PRO A 109 -3.52 0.94 15.08
N HIS A 110 -3.78 0.14 14.05
CA HIS A 110 -2.95 0.07 12.85
C HIS A 110 -2.91 1.40 12.11
N PHE A 111 -1.86 1.62 11.31
CA PHE A 111 -1.65 2.92 10.66
C PHE A 111 -2.81 3.35 9.74
N PHE A 112 -3.51 2.43 9.07
CA PHE A 112 -4.68 2.79 8.26
C PHE A 112 -5.83 3.41 9.08
N ALA A 113 -6.07 2.92 10.30
CA ALA A 113 -7.09 3.48 11.18
C ALA A 113 -6.67 4.89 11.64
N ARG A 114 -5.38 5.10 11.90
CA ARG A 114 -4.82 6.42 12.23
C ARG A 114 -4.98 7.40 11.07
N ILE A 115 -4.62 6.98 9.85
CA ILE A 115 -4.82 7.78 8.62
C ILE A 115 -6.30 8.15 8.47
N LYS A 116 -7.22 7.20 8.61
CA LYS A 116 -8.66 7.47 8.47
C LYS A 116 -9.22 8.34 9.58
N SER A 117 -8.66 8.28 10.79
CA SER A 117 -9.04 9.16 11.90
C SER A 117 -8.63 10.62 11.65
N GLN A 118 -7.45 10.85 11.07
CA GLN A 118 -6.96 12.21 10.81
C GLN A 118 -7.42 12.76 9.46
N PHE A 119 -7.54 11.90 8.45
CA PHE A 119 -7.87 12.26 7.08
C PHE A 119 -8.98 11.34 6.53
N PRO A 120 -10.24 11.52 6.97
CA PRO A 120 -11.35 10.62 6.60
C PRO A 120 -11.58 10.51 5.08
N SER A 121 -11.28 11.57 4.33
CA SER A 121 -11.45 11.67 2.88
C SER A 121 -10.41 10.89 2.07
N LEU A 122 -9.26 10.51 2.65
CA LEU A 122 -8.24 9.76 1.93
C LEU A 122 -8.71 8.36 1.58
N LYS A 123 -8.42 7.90 0.38
CA LYS A 123 -8.75 6.53 -0.04
C LYS A 123 -7.66 5.58 0.41
N THR A 124 -8.07 4.46 0.99
CA THR A 124 -7.15 3.43 1.52
C THR A 124 -7.62 2.05 1.07
N ALA A 125 -6.66 1.20 0.69
CA ALA A 125 -6.89 -0.16 0.19
C ALA A 125 -5.81 -1.11 0.72
N SER A 126 -6.17 -2.39 0.92
CA SER A 126 -5.25 -3.43 1.39
C SER A 126 -5.53 -4.74 0.68
N PHE A 127 -4.45 -5.44 0.36
CA PHE A 127 -4.45 -6.74 -0.29
C PHE A 127 -3.51 -7.64 0.51
N LEU A 128 -4.05 -8.66 1.17
CA LEU A 128 -3.31 -9.54 2.08
C LEU A 128 -3.62 -11.00 1.77
N ASP A 129 -2.61 -11.86 1.95
CA ASP A 129 -2.74 -13.33 1.83
C ASP A 129 -3.20 -13.99 3.14
N LEU A 130 -3.18 -13.27 4.28
CA LEU A 130 -3.64 -13.76 5.58
C LEU A 130 -5.02 -13.17 5.94
N PRO A 131 -6.11 -13.95 5.81
CA PRO A 131 -7.48 -13.43 5.95
C PRO A 131 -7.80 -12.86 7.33
N GLN A 132 -7.27 -13.44 8.41
CA GLN A 132 -7.55 -12.96 9.77
C GLN A 132 -6.93 -11.58 10.03
N THR A 133 -5.81 -11.25 9.37
CA THR A 133 -5.26 -9.89 9.40
C THR A 133 -6.22 -8.93 8.70
N ASN A 134 -6.81 -9.32 7.57
CA ASN A 134 -7.82 -8.50 6.91
C ASN A 134 -9.03 -8.24 7.83
N GLU A 135 -9.55 -9.25 8.51
CA GLU A 135 -10.73 -9.06 9.37
C GLU A 135 -10.42 -8.24 10.64
N CYS A 136 -9.23 -8.40 11.23
CA CYS A 136 -8.87 -7.74 12.49
C CYS A 136 -8.19 -6.38 12.33
N VAL A 137 -7.63 -6.07 11.15
CA VAL A 137 -6.81 -4.86 10.89
C VAL A 137 -7.48 -3.94 9.87
N VAL A 138 -8.60 -4.33 9.25
CA VAL A 138 -9.09 -3.68 8.03
C VAL A 138 -10.57 -3.30 8.10
N ALA A 139 -11.11 -3.12 9.31
CA ALA A 139 -12.50 -2.70 9.54
C ALA A 139 -12.87 -1.29 9.00
N ARG A 140 -11.97 -0.61 8.27
CA ARG A 140 -12.16 0.78 7.78
C ARG A 140 -11.59 1.07 6.38
N LEU A 141 -11.30 0.05 5.56
CA LEU A 141 -10.86 0.29 4.17
C LEU A 141 -12.01 0.33 3.18
N ILE A 142 -11.80 1.08 2.10
CA ILE A 142 -12.76 1.18 0.99
C ILE A 142 -12.80 -0.14 0.20
N PHE A 143 -11.67 -0.85 0.11
CA PHE A 143 -11.58 -2.19 -0.46
C PHE A 143 -10.60 -3.05 0.33
N SER A 144 -11.05 -4.25 0.70
CA SER A 144 -10.24 -5.33 1.23
C SER A 144 -10.58 -6.60 0.45
N THR A 145 -9.58 -7.36 0.04
CA THR A 145 -9.79 -8.65 -0.63
C THR A 145 -8.64 -9.59 -0.31
N ASP A 146 -9.00 -10.87 -0.14
CA ASP A 146 -8.07 -11.99 -0.04
C ASP A 146 -7.35 -12.20 -1.38
N MET A 147 -6.02 -12.17 -1.35
CA MET A 147 -5.19 -12.39 -2.53
C MET A 147 -5.39 -13.78 -3.17
N LYS A 148 -5.80 -14.81 -2.41
CA LYS A 148 -6.20 -16.11 -2.99
C LYS A 148 -7.43 -16.00 -3.87
N ARG A 149 -8.34 -15.06 -3.58
CA ARG A 149 -9.52 -14.77 -4.39
C ARG A 149 -9.15 -13.95 -5.64
N VAL A 150 -8.22 -12.99 -5.52
CA VAL A 150 -7.66 -12.26 -6.69
C VAL A 150 -6.96 -13.21 -7.64
N ARG A 151 -6.08 -14.07 -7.10
CA ARG A 151 -5.31 -15.05 -7.88
C ARG A 151 -6.22 -16.01 -8.64
N ARG A 152 -7.31 -16.49 -8.02
CA ARG A 152 -8.34 -17.30 -8.70
C ARG A 152 -8.99 -16.54 -9.85
N ARG A 153 -9.47 -15.31 -9.63
CA ARG A 153 -10.09 -14.49 -10.69
C ARG A 153 -9.14 -14.19 -11.85
N ALA A 154 -7.86 -13.93 -11.55
CA ALA A 154 -6.83 -13.70 -12.57
C ALA A 154 -6.56 -14.97 -13.39
N LEU A 155 -6.52 -16.14 -12.75
CA LEU A 155 -6.40 -17.44 -13.41
C LEU A 155 -7.63 -17.75 -14.28
N ASP A 156 -8.83 -17.47 -13.77
CA ASP A 156 -10.09 -17.66 -14.51
C ASP A 156 -10.16 -16.76 -15.74
N GLN A 157 -9.77 -15.47 -15.62
CA GLN A 157 -9.66 -14.56 -16.76
C GLN A 157 -8.62 -15.02 -17.79
N LYS A 158 -7.48 -15.53 -17.33
CA LYS A 158 -6.44 -16.06 -18.23
C LYS A 158 -6.96 -17.29 -18.98
N LYS A 159 -7.69 -18.19 -18.29
CA LYS A 159 -8.31 -19.38 -18.88
C LYS A 159 -9.38 -19.01 -19.92
N MET A 160 -10.25 -18.04 -19.60
CA MET A 160 -11.25 -17.51 -20.54
C MET A 160 -10.63 -16.85 -21.78
N ARG A 161 -9.50 -16.15 -21.61
CA ARG A 161 -8.77 -15.56 -22.74
C ARG A 161 -8.14 -16.63 -23.64
N SER A 162 -7.58 -17.69 -23.06
CA SER A 162 -7.00 -18.81 -23.82
C SER A 162 -8.01 -19.70 -24.52
N SER A 163 -9.27 -19.71 -24.07
CA SER A 163 -10.36 -20.51 -24.66
C SER A 163 -11.18 -19.76 -25.70
N ARG A 164 -10.84 -18.51 -26.04
CA ARG A 164 -11.54 -17.80 -27.13
C ARG A 164 -11.15 -18.42 -28.47
N PRO A 165 -12.11 -18.75 -29.34
CA PRO A 165 -11.80 -19.19 -30.69
C PRO A 165 -11.00 -18.09 -31.40
N LYS A 166 -9.89 -18.48 -32.04
CA LYS A 166 -9.13 -17.56 -32.87
C LYS A 166 -10.03 -17.14 -34.03
N LEU A 167 -10.13 -15.83 -34.27
CA LEU A 167 -10.84 -15.30 -35.42
C LEU A 167 -10.23 -15.92 -36.69
N PRO A 168 -11.06 -16.41 -37.64
CA PRO A 168 -10.55 -16.88 -38.91
C PRO A 168 -9.84 -15.72 -39.63
N ASN A 169 -8.70 -16.04 -40.24
CA ASN A 169 -7.91 -15.11 -41.05
C ASN A 169 -8.67 -14.70 -42.32
#